data_AF-A0A7W0HG84-F1
#
_entry.id   AF-A0A7W0HG84-F1
#
_cell.length_a   1.000
_cell.length_b   1.000
_cell.length_c   1.000
_cell.angle_alpha   90.00
_cell.angle_beta   90.00
_cell.angle_gamma   90.00
#
_symmetry.space_group_name_H-M   'P 1'
#
loop_
_entity.id
_entity.type
_entity.pdbx_description
1 polymer ?
#
loop_
_entity_poly.entity_id
_entity_poly.type
_entity_poly.pdbx_seq_one_letter_code
_entity_poly.pdbx_strand_id
1 'polypeptide(L)'
;SIDTQDGTADAVGGTSKAHITVRVVGNYLHLMQMDPYGALYVTTVFNTETRAGKLQAVHTRHEFTPVSVPGFTSRPEQYYGECETPAK
;
A
#
# COMPACT_ATOMS: atom_id res chain seq x y z
N SER A 1 11.43 -1.87 5.00
CA SER A 1 12.39 -1.27 4.05
C SER A 1 11.77 -1.31 2.66
N ILE A 2 12.03 -0.33 1.81
CA ILE A 2 11.53 -0.29 0.42
C ILE A 2 12.74 -0.33 -0.51
N ASP A 3 12.84 -1.36 -1.34
CA ASP A 3 13.84 -1.50 -2.39
C ASP A 3 13.20 -1.23 -3.75
N THR A 4 13.56 -0.09 -4.35
CA THR A 4 13.05 0.31 -5.65
C THR A 4 13.88 -0.25 -6.81
N GLN A 5 15.06 -0.81 -6.55
CA GLN A 5 15.92 -1.42 -7.57
C GLN A 5 15.47 -2.84 -7.86
N ASP A 6 15.30 -3.64 -6.81
CA ASP A 6 14.80 -5.01 -6.91
C ASP A 6 13.25 -5.04 -6.97
N GLY A 7 12.60 -3.90 -6.72
CA GLY A 7 11.15 -3.75 -6.82
C GLY A 7 10.41 -4.50 -5.72
N THR A 8 10.95 -4.51 -4.51
CA THR A 8 10.38 -5.23 -3.38
C THR A 8 10.29 -4.37 -2.12
N ALA A 9 9.32 -4.65 -1.27
CA ALA A 9 9.27 -4.10 0.08
C ALA A 9 8.75 -5.15 1.06
N ASP A 10 9.13 -4.98 2.33
CA ASP A 10 8.59 -5.74 3.43
C ASP A 10 7.71 -4.85 4.29
N ALA A 11 6.46 -5.28 4.50
CA ALA A 11 5.59 -4.69 5.51
C ALA A 11 6.11 -5.01 6.92
N VAL A 12 6.18 -4.01 7.78
CA VAL A 12 6.49 -4.19 9.21
C VAL A 12 5.17 -4.07 9.98
N GLY A 13 4.75 -5.13 10.68
CA GLY A 13 3.60 -5.08 11.60
C GLY A 13 2.40 -5.99 11.31
N GLY A 14 2.52 -7.04 10.49
CA GLY A 14 1.46 -8.04 10.27
C GLY A 14 1.90 -9.47 10.57
N THR A 15 0.95 -10.37 10.80
CA THR A 15 1.17 -11.81 11.07
C THR A 15 1.78 -12.58 9.90
N SER A 16 1.86 -12.00 8.71
CA SER A 16 2.59 -12.53 7.56
C SER A 16 3.51 -11.46 6.97
N LYS A 17 4.74 -11.86 6.63
CA LYS A 17 5.58 -11.07 5.73
C LYS A 17 4.86 -11.02 4.39
N ALA A 18 4.20 -9.91 4.11
CA ALA A 18 3.56 -9.73 2.82
C ALA A 18 4.65 -9.31 1.81
N HIS A 19 4.82 -10.09 0.74
CA HIS A 19 5.71 -9.72 -0.35
C HIS A 19 5.06 -8.55 -1.10
N ILE A 20 5.65 -7.36 -0.98
CA ILE A 20 5.15 -6.17 -1.66
C ILE A 20 5.97 -5.98 -2.94
N THR A 21 5.29 -5.94 -4.08
CA THR A 21 5.89 -5.47 -5.33
C THR A 21 5.94 -3.95 -5.32
N VAL A 22 7.12 -3.39 -5.58
CA VAL A 22 7.36 -1.96 -5.61
C VAL A 22 7.69 -1.53 -7.02
N ARG A 23 7.07 -0.43 -7.47
CA ARG A 23 7.40 0.16 -8.76
C ARG A 23 7.38 1.67 -8.69
N VAL A 24 8.45 2.28 -9.20
CA VAL A 24 8.50 3.72 -9.45
C VAL A 24 8.19 3.96 -10.92
N VAL A 25 7.17 4.77 -11.20
CA VAL A 25 6.82 5.19 -12.57
C VAL A 25 6.68 6.71 -12.58
N GLY A 26 7.57 7.38 -13.31
CA GLY A 26 7.69 8.84 -13.22
C GLY A 26 8.04 9.27 -11.79
N ASN A 27 7.21 10.13 -11.20
CA ASN A 27 7.38 10.64 -9.83
C ASN A 27 6.42 9.98 -8.82
N TYR A 28 5.90 8.79 -9.14
CA TYR A 28 4.95 8.07 -8.30
C TYR A 28 5.56 6.75 -7.83
N LEU A 29 5.39 6.46 -6.55
CA LEU A 29 5.77 5.19 -5.94
C LEU A 29 4.52 4.35 -5.74
N HIS A 30 4.50 3.17 -6.36
CA HIS A 30 3.42 2.20 -6.22
C HIS A 30 3.90 1.02 -5.39
N LEU A 31 3.12 0.67 -4.36
CA LEU A 31 3.30 -0.51 -3.54
C LEU A 31 2.09 -1.41 -3.74
N MET A 32 2.32 -2.63 -4.23
CA MET A 32 1.28 -3.61 -4.49
C MET A 32 1.51 -4.84 -3.62
N GLN A 33 0.53 -5.15 -2.77
CA GLN A 33 0.52 -6.32 -1.93
C GLN A 33 -0.58 -7.27 -2.38
N MET A 34 -0.22 -8.52 -2.60
CA MET A 34 -1.15 -9.60 -2.93
C MET A 34 -1.22 -10.57 -1.77
N ASP A 35 -2.42 -10.96 -1.39
CA ASP A 35 -2.68 -11.95 -0.36
C ASP A 35 -3.12 -13.28 -1.01
N PRO A 36 -2.71 -14.45 -0.47
CA PRO A 36 -3.06 -15.77 -1.04
C PRO A 36 -4.56 -16.07 -1.07
N TYR A 37 -5.40 -15.32 -0.35
CA TYR A 37 -6.85 -15.44 -0.35
C TYR A 37 -7.53 -14.51 -1.38
N GLY A 38 -6.74 -13.87 -2.25
CA GLY A 38 -7.24 -13.08 -3.39
C GLY A 38 -7.42 -11.60 -3.12
N ALA A 39 -7.07 -11.12 -1.91
CA ALA A 39 -7.07 -9.69 -1.62
C ALA A 39 -5.89 -8.98 -2.31
N LEU A 40 -6.14 -7.77 -2.81
CA LEU A 40 -5.17 -6.90 -3.44
C LEU A 40 -5.20 -5.53 -2.75
N TYR A 41 -4.03 -5.10 -2.27
CA TYR A 41 -3.84 -3.78 -1.68
C TYR A 41 -2.87 -2.98 -2.53
N VAL A 42 -3.23 -1.74 -2.84
CA VAL A 42 -2.39 -0.84 -3.62
C VAL A 42 -2.25 0.47 -2.87
N THR A 43 -1.01 0.88 -2.60
CA THR A 43 -0.70 2.22 -2.11
C THR A 43 0.06 2.98 -3.19
N THR A 44 -0.45 4.15 -3.57
CA THR A 44 0.27 5.09 -4.44
C THR A 44 0.69 6.29 -3.62
N VAL A 45 1.98 6.59 -3.60
CA VAL A 45 2.55 7.79 -3.00
C VAL A 45 2.86 8.78 -4.12
N PHE A 46 2.40 10.00 -3.93
CA PHE A 46 2.55 11.10 -4.87
C PHE A 46 3.69 12.02 -4.41
N ASN A 47 4.44 12.59 -5.35
CA ASN A 47 5.40 13.66 -5.09
C ASN A 47 4.69 15.00 -4.85
N THR A 48 3.72 15.00 -3.94
CA THR A 48 2.98 16.16 -3.48
C THR A 48 3.12 16.20 -1.97
N GLU A 49 3.79 17.21 -1.43
CA GLU A 49 3.90 17.39 0.01
C GLU A 49 2.55 17.80 0.62
N THR A 50 2.22 17.19 1.75
CA THR A 50 1.12 17.58 2.62
C THR A 50 1.69 18.35 3.82
N ARG A 51 1.05 18.26 5.00
CA ARG A 51 1.54 18.97 6.19
C ARG A 51 2.73 18.22 6.80
N ALA A 52 3.60 18.98 7.48
CA ALA A 52 4.74 18.44 8.24
C ALA A 52 5.74 17.60 7.41
N GLY A 53 5.93 17.93 6.12
CA GLY A 53 6.91 17.26 5.26
C GLY A 53 6.55 15.83 4.86
N LYS A 54 5.26 15.46 5.00
CA LYS A 54 4.75 14.15 4.57
C LYS A 54 4.34 14.20 3.09
N LEU A 55 4.28 13.03 2.45
CA LEU A 55 3.82 12.91 1.07
C LEU A 55 2.36 12.47 1.01
N GLN A 56 1.61 12.96 0.03
CA GLN A 56 0.26 12.50 -0.22
C GLN A 56 0.27 11.01 -0.63
N ALA A 57 -0.64 10.23 -0.04
CA ALA A 57 -0.80 8.83 -0.38
C ALA A 57 -2.28 8.46 -0.55
N VAL A 58 -2.52 7.53 -1.48
CA VAL A 58 -3.83 6.90 -1.68
C VAL A 58 -3.66 5.40 -1.48
N HIS A 59 -4.49 4.82 -0.62
CA HIS A 59 -4.53 3.39 -0.37
C HIS A 59 -5.86 2.82 -0.86
N THR A 60 -5.80 1.76 -1.66
CA THR A 60 -6.96 1.06 -2.19
C THR A 60 -6.92 -0.40 -1.75
N ARG A 61 -8.08 -0.89 -1.34
CA ARG A 61 -8.27 -2.26 -0.87
C ARG A 61 -9.31 -2.95 -1.75
N HIS A 62 -8.91 -4.06 -2.35
CA HIS A 62 -9.78 -4.93 -3.14
C HIS A 62 -9.80 -6.29 -2.46
N GLU A 63 -10.85 -6.53 -1.69
CA GLU A 63 -11.07 -7.80 -1.00
C GLU A 63 -12.32 -8.45 -1.58
N PHE A 64 -12.31 -9.78 -1.69
CA PHE A 64 -13.51 -10.54 -1.98
C PHE A 64 -13.60 -11.68 -0.98
N THR A 65 -14.69 -11.69 -0.22
CA THR A 65 -15.05 -12.84 0.62
C THR A 65 -16.42 -13.35 0.16
N PRO A 66 -16.60 -14.68 0.03
CA PRO A 66 -17.88 -15.26 -0.40
C PRO A 66 -19.00 -15.09 0.65
N VAL A 67 -18.62 -14.79 1.89
CA VAL A 67 -19.50 -14.47 3.02
C VAL A 67 -19.12 -13.11 3.59
N SER A 68 -20.08 -12.37 4.14
CA SER A 68 -19.76 -11.13 4.87
C SER A 68 -18.95 -11.45 6.12
N VAL A 69 -17.68 -11.04 6.13
CA VAL A 69 -16.80 -11.13 7.30
C VAL A 69 -16.59 -9.72 7.86
N PRO A 70 -16.88 -9.47 9.15
CA PRO A 70 -16.60 -8.18 9.77
C PRO A 70 -15.14 -7.76 9.56
N GLY A 71 -14.92 -6.55 9.05
CA GLY A 71 -13.58 -6.00 8.76
C GLY A 71 -13.09 -6.24 7.32
N PHE A 72 -13.76 -7.12 6.57
CA PHE A 72 -13.53 -7.34 5.14
C PHE A 72 -14.64 -6.69 4.33
N THR A 73 -14.28 -6.17 3.17
CA THR A 73 -15.22 -5.53 2.26
C THR A 73 -15.31 -6.34 0.97
N SER A 74 -16.51 -6.75 0.54
CA SER A 74 -16.72 -7.34 -0.79
C SER A 74 -16.80 -6.28 -1.91
N ARG A 75 -16.44 -5.02 -1.62
CA ARG A 75 -16.44 -3.88 -2.56
C ARG A 75 -15.09 -3.16 -2.51
N PRO A 76 -14.56 -2.65 -3.63
CA PRO A 76 -13.33 -1.87 -3.58
C PRO A 76 -13.49 -0.62 -2.70
N GLU A 77 -12.55 -0.40 -1.79
CA GLU A 77 -12.50 0.77 -0.92
C GLU A 77 -11.27 1.64 -1.23
N GLN A 78 -11.40 2.97 -1.11
CA GLN A 78 -10.32 3.93 -1.32
C GLN A 78 -10.20 4.86 -0.12
N TYR A 79 -8.97 5.02 0.37
CA TYR A 79 -8.59 5.82 1.52
C TYR A 79 -7.52 6.84 1.12
N TYR A 80 -7.66 8.07 1.59
CA TYR A 80 -6.67 9.13 1.39
C TYR A 80 -5.89 9.33 2.69
N GLY A 81 -4.57 9.48 2.59
CA GLY A 81 -3.70 9.63 3.74
C GLY A 81 -2.35 10.25 3.41
N GLU A 82 -1.41 10.09 4.33
CA GLU A 82 -0.06 10.65 4.25
C GLU A 82 0.97 9.53 4.42
N CYS A 83 2.11 9.63 3.73
CA CYS A 83 3.25 8.73 3.84
C CYS A 83 4.39 9.43 4.59
N GLU A 84 4.91 8.77 5.63
CA GLU A 84 6.06 9.25 6.40
C GLU A 84 7.36 8.85 5.72
N THR A 85 8.23 9.83 5.48
CA THR A 85 9.60 9.56 5.04
C THR A 85 10.44 9.13 6.24
N PRO A 86 11.35 8.15 6.10
CA PRO A 86 12.26 7.79 7.18
C PRO A 86 13.03 9.03 7.66
N ALA A 87 13.08 9.23 8.98
CA ALA A 87 13.83 10.32 9.58
C ALA A 87 15.32 10.21 9.20
N LYS A 88 15.91 11.37 8.87
CA LYS A 88 17.26 11.48 8.35
C LYS A 88 18.33 11.06 9.36
#